data_AF-A0A6A6N300-F1
#
_entry.id   AF-A0A6A6N300-F1
#
_cell.length_a   1.000
_cell.length_b   1.000
_cell.length_c   1.000
_cell.angle_alpha   90.00
_cell.angle_beta   90.00
_cell.angle_gamma   90.00
#
_symmetry.space_group_name_H-M   'P 1'
#
loop_
_entity.id
_entity.type
_entity.pdbx_description
1 polymer ?
#
loop_
_entity_poly.entity_id
_entity_poly.type
_entity_poly.pdbx_seq_one_letter_code
_entity_poly.pdbx_strand_id
1 'polypeptide(L)'
;MQSTVYAWGVAIFCFVVLMIVTPAIPQSEKYHDFADKREFFGIPNTLDVISNFPFLVIGVIGLVLCHYGNYFMLSLQGELWGWTCFFLGVAAVAFGSGYYHLKPDDARLAWDRLPITVAFTSIIAIFIIERIDEGKGTISILPLILAGIASIAYWRQVLVFLFLVRVSF
;
A
#
# COMPACT_ATOMS: atom_id res chain seq x y z
N MET A 1 6.58 31.88 -6.72
CA MET A 1 7.49 30.74 -6.96
C MET A 1 8.53 30.56 -5.87
N GLN A 2 9.39 31.54 -5.55
CA GLN A 2 10.40 31.42 -4.48
C GLN A 2 9.81 31.06 -3.10
N SER A 3 8.76 31.76 -2.65
CA SER A 3 8.11 31.48 -1.35
C SER A 3 7.58 30.03 -1.22
N THR A 4 7.06 29.47 -2.31
CA THR A 4 6.56 28.08 -2.35
C THR A 4 7.69 27.06 -2.20
N VAL A 5 8.84 27.29 -2.85
CA VAL A 5 10.02 26.41 -2.75
C VAL A 5 10.58 26.40 -1.33
N TYR A 6 10.64 27.57 -0.67
CA TYR A 6 11.05 27.65 0.73
C TYR A 6 10.05 26.93 1.66
N ALA A 7 8.75 27.06 1.42
CA ALA A 7 7.73 26.35 2.19
C ALA A 7 7.88 24.82 2.08
N TRP A 8 8.09 24.30 0.87
CA TRP A 8 8.38 22.87 0.67
C TRP A 8 9.68 22.43 1.34
N GLY A 9 10.74 23.24 1.24
CA GLY A 9 12.02 22.97 1.89
C GLY A 9 11.89 22.90 3.42
N VAL A 10 11.16 23.84 4.03
CA VAL A 10 10.88 23.84 5.47
C VAL A 10 10.03 22.63 5.86
N ALA A 11 8.99 22.31 5.09
CA ALA A 11 8.14 21.15 5.37
C ALA A 11 8.93 19.83 5.34
N ILE A 12 9.77 19.63 4.32
CA ILE A 12 10.64 18.44 4.21
C ILE A 12 11.65 18.42 5.37
N PHE A 13 12.29 19.54 5.69
CA PHE A 13 13.23 19.61 6.80
C PHE A 13 12.56 19.26 8.13
N CYS A 14 11.42 19.88 8.44
CA CYS A 14 10.64 19.57 9.64
C CYS A 14 10.24 18.10 9.68
N PHE A 15 9.81 17.54 8.54
CA PHE A 15 9.45 16.13 8.45
C PHE A 15 10.65 15.20 8.74
N VAL A 16 11.82 15.45 8.15
CA VAL A 16 13.04 14.67 8.42
C VAL A 16 13.49 14.80 9.88
N VAL A 17 13.46 16.01 10.44
CA VAL A 17 13.78 16.22 11.87
C VAL A 17 12.82 15.42 12.76
N LEU A 18 11.51 15.44 12.47
CA LEU A 18 10.53 14.64 13.21
C LEU A 18 10.80 13.13 13.09
N MET A 19 11.23 12.65 11.92
CA MET A 19 11.63 11.25 11.74
C MET A 19 12.84 10.84 12.58
N ILE A 20 13.81 11.74 12.77
CA ILE A 20 15.03 11.47 13.55
C ILE A 20 14.76 11.57 15.05
N VAL A 21 13.96 12.56 15.48
CA VAL A 21 13.72 12.85 16.90
C VAL A 21 12.68 11.90 17.51
N THR A 22 11.73 11.41 16.73
CA THR A 22 10.69 10.50 17.24
C THR A 22 11.29 9.10 17.44
N PRO A 23 11.21 8.51 18.64
CA PRO A 23 11.75 7.17 18.87
C PRO A 23 11.05 6.14 17.98
N ALA A 24 11.85 5.21 17.48
CA ALA A 24 11.41 4.02 16.78
C ALA A 24 10.35 3.27 17.63
N ILE A 25 9.16 3.04 17.06
CA ILE A 25 8.14 2.21 17.69
C ILE A 25 8.37 0.79 17.18
N PRO A 26 8.88 -0.14 18.01
CA PRO A 26 9.10 -1.51 17.59
C PRO A 26 7.79 -2.17 17.18
N GLN A 27 7.83 -2.92 16.08
CA GLN A 27 6.76 -3.83 15.73
C GLN A 27 6.60 -4.84 16.88
N SER A 28 5.38 -4.95 17.42
CA SER A 28 5.14 -5.85 18.54
C SER A 28 5.01 -7.28 18.02
N GLU A 29 5.75 -8.22 18.61
CA GLU A 29 5.59 -9.66 18.32
C GLU A 29 4.16 -10.17 18.56
N LYS A 30 3.41 -9.54 19.47
CA LYS A 30 1.99 -9.86 19.71
C LYS A 30 1.11 -9.60 18.49
N TYR A 31 1.57 -8.80 17.54
CA TYR A 31 0.86 -8.56 16.28
C TYR A 31 0.71 -9.83 15.43
N HIS A 32 1.61 -10.80 15.62
CA HIS A 32 1.56 -12.11 14.96
C HIS A 32 0.63 -13.10 15.66
N ASP A 33 0.11 -12.76 16.84
CA ASP A 33 -0.74 -13.63 17.64
C ASP A 33 -2.21 -13.52 17.20
N PHE A 34 -2.55 -14.17 16.08
CA PHE A 34 -3.92 -14.13 15.54
C PHE A 34 -4.96 -14.78 16.44
N ALA A 35 -6.17 -14.22 16.45
CA ALA A 35 -7.31 -14.82 17.14
C ALA A 35 -7.74 -16.15 16.51
N ASP A 36 -7.61 -16.29 15.19
CA ASP A 36 -7.82 -17.58 14.55
C ASP A 36 -6.64 -18.51 14.81
N LYS A 37 -6.89 -19.60 15.52
CA LYS A 37 -5.92 -20.69 15.73
C LYS A 37 -6.37 -22.00 15.08
N ARG A 38 -7.45 -21.96 14.28
CA ARG A 38 -7.97 -23.17 13.63
C ARG A 38 -7.05 -23.60 12.50
N GLU A 39 -6.92 -24.92 12.36
CA GLU A 39 -6.20 -25.56 11.27
C GLU A 39 -7.15 -26.53 10.56
N PHE A 40 -7.46 -26.21 9.30
CA PHE A 40 -8.20 -27.09 8.39
C PHE A 40 -7.31 -27.46 7.21
N PHE A 41 -7.34 -28.74 6.82
CA PHE A 41 -6.58 -29.25 5.66
C PHE A 41 -5.07 -28.95 5.72
N GLY A 42 -4.48 -28.83 6.91
CA GLY A 42 -3.05 -28.51 7.09
C GLY A 42 -2.69 -27.03 6.91
N ILE A 43 -3.69 -26.14 6.86
CA ILE A 43 -3.50 -24.69 6.71
C ILE A 43 -3.70 -24.01 8.08
N PRO A 44 -2.65 -23.46 8.72
CA PRO A 44 -2.81 -22.72 9.97
C PRO A 44 -3.53 -21.39 9.74
N ASN A 45 -4.20 -20.87 10.78
CA ASN A 45 -4.97 -19.61 10.72
C ASN A 45 -5.93 -19.60 9.51
N THR A 46 -6.62 -20.72 9.29
CA THR A 46 -7.26 -21.01 7.99
C THR A 46 -8.21 -19.92 7.53
N LEU A 47 -9.01 -19.33 8.43
CA LEU A 47 -9.97 -18.30 8.04
C LEU A 47 -9.28 -17.00 7.64
N ASP A 48 -8.15 -16.65 8.28
CA ASP A 48 -7.34 -15.52 7.85
C ASP A 48 -6.72 -15.76 6.46
N VAL A 49 -6.27 -16.98 6.17
CA VAL A 49 -5.73 -17.32 4.84
C VAL A 49 -6.83 -17.34 3.76
N ILE A 50 -7.98 -17.96 4.01
CA ILE A 50 -9.04 -18.12 3.00
C ILE A 50 -9.78 -16.80 2.74
N SER A 51 -9.97 -15.97 3.76
CA SER A 51 -10.63 -14.66 3.62
C SER A 51 -9.88 -13.68 2.73
N ASN A 52 -8.66 -14.03 2.31
CA ASN A 52 -7.87 -13.27 1.34
C ASN A 52 -8.25 -13.55 -0.13
N PHE A 53 -8.89 -14.69 -0.43
CA PHE A 53 -9.29 -15.06 -1.80
C PHE A 53 -10.24 -14.04 -2.49
N PRO A 54 -11.23 -13.45 -1.81
CA PRO A 54 -12.06 -12.38 -2.39
C PRO A 54 -11.26 -11.20 -2.97
N PHE A 55 -10.12 -10.83 -2.39
CA PHE A 55 -9.28 -9.76 -2.96
C PHE A 55 -8.71 -10.13 -4.33
N LEU A 56 -8.32 -11.40 -4.53
CA LEU A 56 -7.89 -11.89 -5.83
C LEU A 56 -9.02 -11.77 -6.86
N VAL A 57 -10.22 -12.21 -6.49
CA VAL A 57 -11.39 -12.15 -7.37
C VAL A 57 -11.71 -10.70 -7.77
N ILE A 58 -11.80 -9.80 -6.79
CA ILE A 58 -12.10 -8.38 -7.03
C ILE A 58 -10.99 -7.71 -7.83
N GLY A 59 -9.73 -7.98 -7.51
CA GLY A 59 -8.57 -7.43 -8.22
C GLY A 59 -8.54 -7.87 -9.69
N VAL A 60 -8.76 -9.15 -9.97
CA VAL A 60 -8.80 -9.66 -11.37
C VAL A 60 -10.00 -9.09 -12.14
N ILE A 61 -11.20 -9.06 -11.54
CA ILE A 61 -12.38 -8.46 -12.18
C ILE A 61 -12.12 -6.99 -12.49
N GLY A 62 -11.59 -6.22 -11.52
CA GLY A 62 -11.25 -4.82 -11.71
C GLY A 62 -10.24 -4.60 -12.83
N LEU A 63 -9.16 -5.40 -12.87
CA LEU A 63 -8.18 -5.34 -13.96
C LEU A 63 -8.80 -5.59 -15.33
N VAL A 64 -9.63 -6.63 -15.45
CA VAL A 64 -10.30 -6.94 -16.71
C VAL A 64 -11.21 -5.79 -17.12
N LEU A 65 -12.04 -5.28 -16.21
CA LEU A 65 -12.98 -4.20 -16.50
C LEU A 65 -12.29 -2.86 -16.83
N CYS A 66 -11.12 -2.58 -16.24
CA CYS A 66 -10.31 -1.40 -16.60
C CYS A 66 -9.89 -1.39 -18.06
N HIS A 67 -9.59 -2.56 -18.63
CA HIS A 67 -9.15 -2.68 -20.02
C HIS A 67 -10.26 -3.08 -20.99
N TYR A 68 -11.45 -3.46 -20.49
CA TYR A 68 -12.55 -3.92 -21.32
C TYR A 68 -13.47 -2.77 -21.74
N GLY A 69 -13.48 -2.43 -23.04
CA GLY A 69 -14.52 -1.61 -23.66
C GLY A 69 -14.73 -0.22 -23.04
N ASN A 70 -13.71 0.32 -22.37
CA ASN A 70 -13.80 1.52 -21.52
C ASN A 70 -14.96 1.47 -20.51
N TYR A 71 -15.16 0.32 -19.86
CA TYR A 71 -16.28 0.09 -18.94
C TYR A 71 -16.38 1.13 -17.81
N PHE A 72 -15.25 1.53 -17.24
CA PHE A 72 -15.19 2.57 -16.19
C PHE A 72 -15.23 4.01 -16.74
N MET A 73 -15.40 4.20 -18.05
CA MET A 73 -15.43 5.51 -18.69
C MET A 73 -14.19 6.36 -18.37
N LEU A 74 -13.02 5.70 -18.29
CA LEU A 74 -11.74 6.36 -18.10
C LEU A 74 -11.42 7.17 -19.34
N SER A 75 -11.04 8.43 -19.14
CA SER A 75 -10.78 9.37 -20.22
C SER A 75 -9.29 9.62 -20.41
N LEU A 76 -8.50 9.45 -19.35
CA LEU A 76 -7.09 9.77 -19.32
C LEU A 76 -6.25 8.49 -19.25
N GLN A 77 -5.12 8.47 -19.97
CA GLN A 77 -4.19 7.33 -19.94
C GLN A 77 -3.61 7.11 -18.53
N GLY A 78 -3.41 8.19 -17.77
CA GLY A 78 -2.96 8.14 -16.39
C GLY A 78 -3.96 7.48 -15.44
N GLU A 79 -5.26 7.69 -15.64
CA GLU A 79 -6.31 7.02 -14.85
C GLU A 79 -6.21 5.50 -15.07
N LEU A 80 -6.07 5.07 -16.32
CA LEU A 80 -5.92 3.65 -16.64
C LEU A 80 -4.69 3.05 -15.95
N TRP A 81 -3.54 3.71 -15.99
CA TRP A 81 -2.34 3.25 -15.30
C TRP A 81 -2.52 3.19 -13.79
N GLY A 82 -3.11 4.23 -13.19
CA GLY A 82 -3.40 4.26 -11.76
C GLY A 82 -4.33 3.14 -11.33
N TRP A 83 -5.45 2.95 -12.03
CA TRP A 83 -6.40 1.88 -11.75
C TRP A 83 -5.81 0.48 -11.98
N THR A 84 -4.94 0.33 -12.99
CA THR A 84 -4.21 -0.91 -13.23
C THR A 84 -3.30 -1.23 -12.03
N CYS A 85 -2.50 -0.27 -11.57
CA CYS A 85 -1.65 -0.45 -10.39
C CYS A 85 -2.47 -0.73 -9.13
N PHE A 86 -3.62 -0.07 -8.97
CA PHE A 86 -4.54 -0.32 -7.85
C PHE A 86 -5.04 -1.76 -7.84
N PHE A 87 -5.66 -2.23 -8.93
CA PHE A 87 -6.24 -3.57 -8.96
C PHE A 87 -5.18 -4.68 -8.99
N LEU A 88 -3.99 -4.42 -9.55
CA LEU A 88 -2.82 -5.30 -9.36
C LEU A 88 -2.43 -5.41 -7.89
N GLY A 89 -2.39 -4.28 -7.18
CA GLY A 89 -2.16 -4.24 -5.73
C GLY A 89 -3.21 -5.06 -4.99
N VAL A 90 -4.50 -4.83 -5.26
CA VAL A 90 -5.61 -5.58 -4.65
C VAL A 90 -5.50 -7.08 -4.91
N ALA A 91 -5.24 -7.50 -6.15
CA ALA A 91 -5.04 -8.92 -6.46
C ALA A 91 -3.82 -9.51 -5.72
N ALA A 92 -2.75 -8.72 -5.61
CA ALA A 92 -1.52 -9.11 -4.93
C ALA A 92 -1.69 -9.24 -3.39
N VAL A 93 -2.67 -8.55 -2.78
CA VAL A 93 -3.00 -8.71 -1.35
C VAL A 93 -3.28 -10.17 -1.01
N ALA A 94 -3.99 -10.90 -1.89
CA ALA A 94 -4.33 -12.29 -1.63
C ALA A 94 -3.07 -13.16 -1.41
N PHE A 95 -2.01 -12.88 -2.15
CA PHE A 95 -0.74 -13.61 -2.05
C PHE A 95 0.12 -13.11 -0.90
N GLY A 96 0.28 -11.79 -0.74
CA GLY A 96 1.08 -11.19 0.33
C GLY A 96 0.53 -11.55 1.71
N SER A 97 -0.77 -11.37 1.87
CA SER A 97 -1.48 -11.66 3.11
C SER A 97 -1.57 -13.14 3.39
N GLY A 98 -1.94 -13.96 2.40
CA GLY A 98 -1.92 -15.42 2.55
C GLY A 98 -0.54 -15.95 2.99
N TYR A 99 0.54 -15.45 2.37
CA TYR A 99 1.90 -15.84 2.73
C TYR A 99 2.28 -15.47 4.18
N TYR A 100 1.82 -14.31 4.65
CA TYR A 100 1.98 -13.88 6.03
C TYR A 100 1.17 -14.75 7.01
N HIS A 101 -0.12 -14.95 6.76
CA HIS A 101 -0.99 -15.72 7.66
C HIS A 101 -0.62 -17.21 7.74
N LEU A 102 0.00 -17.78 6.70
CA LEU A 102 0.49 -19.17 6.72
C LEU A 102 1.60 -19.41 7.74
N LYS A 103 2.46 -18.43 7.99
CA LYS A 103 3.47 -18.51 9.05
C LYS A 103 3.90 -17.07 9.38
N PRO A 104 3.32 -16.45 10.41
CA PRO A 104 3.49 -15.03 10.67
C PRO A 104 4.92 -14.69 11.13
N ASP A 105 5.52 -13.69 10.49
CA ASP A 105 6.76 -13.03 10.91
C ASP A 105 6.84 -11.63 10.29
N ASP A 106 7.73 -10.77 10.80
CA ASP A 106 7.91 -9.40 10.31
C ASP A 106 8.31 -9.31 8.83
N ALA A 107 9.10 -10.26 8.35
CA ALA A 107 9.55 -10.26 6.96
C ALA A 107 8.37 -10.51 6.00
N ARG A 108 7.44 -11.39 6.38
CA ARG A 108 6.21 -11.68 5.64
C ARG A 108 5.14 -10.62 5.83
N LEU A 109 5.10 -9.98 6.99
CA LEU A 109 4.26 -8.80 7.21
C LEU A 109 4.65 -7.66 6.25
N ALA A 110 5.94 -7.53 5.90
CA ALA A 110 6.36 -6.61 4.84
C ALA A 110 5.70 -6.95 3.49
N TRP A 111 5.61 -8.24 3.16
CA TRP A 111 4.97 -8.74 1.94
C TRP A 111 3.45 -8.58 1.95
N ASP A 112 2.81 -8.60 3.12
CA ASP A 112 1.39 -8.28 3.29
C ASP A 112 1.11 -6.78 3.09
N ARG A 113 1.96 -5.90 3.64
CA ARG A 113 1.80 -4.43 3.55
C ARG A 113 2.15 -3.85 2.19
N LEU A 114 3.05 -4.50 1.45
CA LEU A 114 3.48 -4.09 0.10
C LEU A 114 2.33 -3.89 -0.88
N PRO A 115 1.50 -4.90 -1.18
CA PRO A 115 0.39 -4.75 -2.11
C PRO A 115 -0.64 -3.70 -1.66
N ILE A 116 -0.90 -3.61 -0.34
CA ILE A 116 -1.81 -2.61 0.23
C ILE A 116 -1.28 -1.19 -0.01
N THR A 117 0.02 -0.98 0.18
CA THR A 117 0.68 0.32 -0.03
C THR A 117 0.70 0.71 -1.50
N VAL A 118 0.95 -0.24 -2.40
CA VAL A 118 0.86 -0.01 -3.86
C VAL A 118 -0.57 0.40 -4.25
N ALA A 119 -1.59 -0.31 -3.73
CA ALA A 119 -2.98 0.03 -3.99
C ALA A 119 -3.33 1.45 -3.48
N PHE A 120 -2.95 1.77 -2.25
CA PHE A 120 -3.24 3.07 -1.64
C PHE A 120 -2.55 4.23 -2.36
N THR A 121 -1.26 4.09 -2.66
CA THR A 121 -0.49 5.12 -3.39
C THR A 121 -1.01 5.31 -4.82
N SER A 122 -1.52 4.25 -5.45
CA SER A 122 -2.18 4.32 -6.75
C SER A 122 -3.48 5.14 -6.70
N ILE A 123 -4.33 4.94 -5.68
CA ILE A 123 -5.54 5.76 -5.48
C ILE A 123 -5.17 7.24 -5.28
N ILE A 124 -4.15 7.53 -4.48
CA ILE A 124 -3.69 8.92 -4.29
C ILE A 124 -3.29 9.54 -5.63
N ALA A 125 -2.54 8.81 -6.46
CA ALA A 125 -2.16 9.30 -7.77
C ALA A 125 -3.38 9.56 -8.67
N ILE A 126 -4.37 8.67 -8.68
CA ILE A 126 -5.65 8.85 -9.40
C ILE A 126 -6.36 10.13 -8.93
N PHE A 127 -6.45 10.38 -7.62
CA PHE A 127 -7.04 11.61 -7.12
C PHE A 127 -6.29 12.87 -7.55
N ILE A 128 -4.96 12.82 -7.68
CA ILE A 128 -4.19 13.95 -8.21
C ILE A 128 -4.52 14.16 -9.69
N ILE A 129 -4.64 13.08 -10.47
CA ILE A 129 -5.03 13.13 -11.89
C ILE A 129 -6.42 13.77 -12.05
N GLU A 130 -7.40 13.29 -11.29
CA GLU A 130 -8.81 13.71 -11.44
C GLU A 130 -9.12 15.07 -10.82
N ARG A 131 -8.41 15.48 -9.75
CA ARG A 131 -8.78 16.65 -8.94
C ARG A 131 -7.80 17.81 -9.04
N ILE A 132 -6.56 17.58 -9.51
CA ILE A 132 -5.52 18.60 -9.52
C ILE A 132 -5.04 18.88 -10.94
N ASP A 133 -4.40 17.89 -11.58
CA ASP A 133 -3.79 18.03 -12.90
C ASP A 133 -3.45 16.66 -13.48
N GLU A 134 -3.91 16.39 -14.70
CA GLU A 134 -3.70 15.12 -15.39
C GLU A 134 -2.20 14.77 -15.54
N GLY A 135 -1.40 15.72 -16.02
CA GLY A 135 0.00 15.48 -16.35
C GLY A 135 0.84 15.23 -15.11
N LYS A 136 0.73 16.11 -14.12
CA LYS A 136 1.41 15.94 -12.83
C LYS A 136 0.93 14.70 -12.09
N GLY A 137 -0.36 14.40 -12.16
CA GLY A 137 -0.94 13.21 -11.55
C GLY A 137 -0.38 11.93 -12.17
N THR A 138 -0.31 11.85 -13.50
CA THR A 138 0.25 10.69 -14.21
C THR A 138 1.72 10.48 -13.86
N ILE A 139 2.51 11.55 -13.85
CA ILE A 139 3.93 11.51 -13.45
C ILE A 139 4.07 11.12 -11.97
N SER A 140 3.08 11.43 -11.12
CA SER A 140 3.13 11.13 -9.69
C SER A 140 2.94 9.65 -9.33
N ILE A 141 2.38 8.83 -10.22
CA ILE A 141 2.14 7.39 -9.98
C ILE A 141 3.44 6.69 -9.56
N LEU A 142 4.49 6.83 -10.38
CA LEU A 142 5.78 6.18 -10.14
C LEU A 142 6.45 6.63 -8.83
N PRO A 143 6.68 7.94 -8.57
CA PRO A 143 7.33 8.37 -7.33
C PRO A 143 6.50 8.05 -6.09
N LEU A 144 5.16 8.07 -6.15
CA LEU A 144 4.32 7.69 -5.01
C LEU A 144 4.45 6.19 -4.69
N ILE A 145 4.39 5.34 -5.71
CA ILE A 145 4.59 3.88 -5.53
C ILE A 145 6.00 3.60 -5.00
N LEU A 146 7.03 4.21 -5.59
CA LEU A 146 8.42 4.03 -5.14
C LEU A 146 8.63 4.52 -3.70
N ALA A 147 8.03 5.66 -3.33
CA ALA A 147 8.06 6.15 -1.96
C ALA A 147 7.37 5.18 -0.99
N GLY A 148 6.24 4.58 -1.39
CA GLY A 148 5.56 3.54 -0.62
C GLY A 148 6.41 2.27 -0.43
N ILE A 149 7.04 1.78 -1.50
CA ILE A 149 7.95 0.62 -1.45
C ILE A 149 9.17 0.93 -0.57
N ALA A 150 9.78 2.10 -0.74
CA ALA A 150 10.90 2.55 0.06
C ALA A 150 10.52 2.69 1.55
N SER A 151 9.29 3.13 1.85
CA SER A 151 8.78 3.20 3.22
C SER A 151 8.71 1.82 3.87
N ILE A 152 8.29 0.78 3.15
CA ILE A 152 8.25 -0.59 3.67
C ILE A 152 9.67 -1.16 3.82
N ALA A 153 10.54 -0.92 2.85
CA ALA A 153 11.94 -1.34 2.94
C ALA A 153 12.63 -0.70 4.14
N TYR A 154 12.37 0.59 4.37
CA TYR A 154 12.85 1.31 5.54
C TYR A 154 12.25 0.75 6.84
N TRP A 155 10.94 0.48 6.90
CA TRP A 155 10.27 -0.14 8.05
C TRP A 155 10.89 -1.49 8.43
N ARG A 156 11.30 -2.30 7.44
CA ARG A 156 11.96 -3.58 7.69
C ARG A 156 13.35 -3.43 8.30
N GLN A 157 14.08 -2.38 7.93
CA GLN A 157 15.45 -2.13 8.41
C GLN A 157 15.48 -1.36 9.73
N VAL A 158 14.54 -0.45 9.89
CA VAL A 158 14.43 0.49 10.98
C VAL A 158 13.01 0.36 11.50
N LEU A 159 12.85 0.01 12.76
CA LEU A 159 11.57 -0.04 13.48
C LEU A 159 10.93 1.36 13.61
N VAL A 160 10.88 2.18 12.55
CA VAL A 160 10.40 3.57 12.53
C VAL A 160 9.19 3.67 11.61
N PHE A 161 8.13 4.27 12.14
CA PHE A 161 6.92 4.64 11.42
C PHE A 161 6.79 6.17 11.45
N LEU A 162 6.78 6.80 10.29
CA LEU A 162 6.28 8.17 10.12
C LEU A 162 5.74 8.29 8.71
N PHE A 163 4.49 7.84 8.52
CA PHE A 163 3.53 8.58 7.69
C PHE A 163 2.06 8.23 7.94
N LEU A 164 1.68 7.10 8.57
CA LEU A 164 0.26 6.67 8.50
C LEU A 164 -0.44 5.93 9.67
N VAL A 165 0.18 5.52 10.78
CA VAL A 165 -0.50 4.58 11.71
C VAL A 165 -0.28 4.92 13.17
N ARG A 166 -1.01 5.94 13.63
CA ARG A 166 -1.66 5.92 14.96
C ARG A 166 -3.08 5.36 14.82
N VAL A 167 -3.25 4.38 13.93
CA VAL A 167 -4.49 3.64 13.71
C VAL A 167 -4.17 2.16 13.92
N SER A 168 -3.79 1.84 15.16
CA SER A 168 -3.89 0.47 15.64
C SER A 168 -5.39 0.20 15.85
N PHE A 169 -5.96 -0.64 15.01
CA PHE A 169 -7.12 -1.45 15.38
C PHE A 169 -6.60 -2.81 15.85
#